data_AF-A0A0C2VYW3-F1
#
_entry.id   AF-A0A0C2VYW3-F1
#
_cell.length_a   1.000
_cell.length_b   1.000
_cell.length_c   1.000
_cell.angle_alpha   90.00
_cell.angle_beta   90.00
_cell.angle_gamma   90.00
#
_symmetry.space_group_name_H-M   'P 1'
#
loop_
_entity.id
_entity.type
_entity.pdbx_description
1 polymer ?
#
loop_
_entity_poly.entity_id
_entity_poly.type
_entity_poly.pdbx_seq_one_letter_code
_entity_poly.pdbx_strand_id
1 'polypeptide(L)'
;RYADGHYRRTIYGIGPYIADYPEQVLLSCVVQGWCAICDVSADSLEVEGERRTHEHTEALMEAFNEKTLWFDYGIIPGIMPFTAGFPRANIHKLIAPDILHQVIKGTFKDHLATWVEQYINKVYTKREA
;
A
#
# COMPACT_ATOMS: atom_id res chain seq x y z
N ARG A 1 4.89 -30.74 -18.84
CA ARG A 1 4.38 -32.12 -18.81
C ARG A 1 4.15 -32.47 -17.35
N TYR A 2 2.92 -32.88 -17.01
CA TYR A 2 2.55 -33.24 -15.63
C TYR A 2 3.00 -34.68 -15.30
N ALA A 3 2.92 -35.07 -14.03
CA ALA A 3 3.35 -36.40 -13.56
C ALA A 3 2.62 -37.56 -14.28
N ASP A 4 1.43 -37.31 -14.80
CA ASP A 4 0.61 -38.25 -15.57
C ASP A 4 0.94 -38.26 -17.08
N GLY A 5 2.01 -37.59 -17.50
CA GLY A 5 2.46 -37.56 -18.89
C GLY A 5 1.69 -36.60 -19.81
N HIS A 6 0.63 -35.94 -19.33
CA HIS A 6 -0.19 -35.05 -20.17
C HIS A 6 0.30 -33.59 -20.14
N TYR A 7 0.06 -32.88 -21.24
CA TYR A 7 0.23 -31.42 -21.30
C TYR A 7 -1.08 -30.74 -20.94
N ARG A 8 -1.02 -29.77 -20.04
CA ARG A 8 -2.15 -28.94 -19.66
C ARG A 8 -1.76 -27.48 -19.73
N ARG A 9 -2.70 -26.64 -20.13
CA ARG A 9 -2.58 -25.19 -19.94
C ARG A 9 -2.76 -24.90 -18.46
N THR A 10 -1.73 -24.37 -17.83
CA THR A 10 -1.73 -24.00 -16.41
C THR A 10 -1.75 -22.50 -16.33
N ILE A 11 -2.66 -21.95 -15.54
CA ILE A 11 -2.77 -20.52 -15.33
C ILE A 11 -2.54 -20.28 -13.84
N TYR A 12 -1.45 -19.60 -13.53
CA TYR A 12 -1.17 -19.16 -12.17
C TYR A 12 -1.95 -17.87 -11.91
N GLY A 13 -2.57 -17.80 -10.74
CA GLY A 13 -3.26 -16.61 -10.25
C GLY A 13 -2.77 -16.30 -8.84
N ILE A 14 -2.73 -15.01 -8.51
CA ILE A 14 -2.48 -14.52 -7.16
C ILE A 14 -3.81 -13.99 -6.64
N GLY A 15 -4.20 -14.42 -5.44
CA GLY A 15 -5.41 -13.95 -4.78
C GLY A 15 -5.23 -12.56 -4.16
N PRO A 16 -6.27 -12.03 -3.50
CA PRO A 16 -6.14 -10.78 -2.76
C PRO A 16 -5.01 -10.85 -1.74
N TYR A 17 -4.20 -9.80 -1.68
CA TYR A 17 -3.11 -9.66 -0.72
C TYR A 17 -3.59 -8.77 0.42
N ILE A 18 -3.84 -9.38 1.58
CA ILE A 18 -4.31 -8.68 2.78
C ILE A 18 -3.08 -8.11 3.50
N ALA A 19 -3.02 -6.79 3.63
CA ALA A 19 -1.87 -6.08 4.20
C ALA A 19 -2.31 -4.85 4.98
N ASP A 20 -1.55 -4.48 6.02
CA ASP A 20 -1.66 -3.17 6.66
C ASP A 20 -1.09 -2.07 5.76
N TYR A 21 -1.34 -0.79 6.08
CA TYR A 21 -0.96 0.29 5.17
C TYR A 21 0.56 0.36 4.85
N PRO A 22 1.48 0.25 5.82
CA PRO A 22 2.91 0.19 5.50
C PRO A 22 3.28 -0.96 4.57
N GLU A 23 2.71 -2.15 4.76
CA GLU A 23 2.94 -3.28 3.85
C GLU A 23 2.32 -3.04 2.47
N GLN A 24 1.12 -2.44 2.37
CA GLN A 24 0.53 -2.06 1.09
C GLN A 24 1.43 -1.12 0.28
N VAL A 25 2.00 -0.10 0.93
CA VAL A 25 2.92 0.87 0.31
C VAL A 25 4.18 0.17 -0.20
N LEU A 26 4.73 -0.75 0.60
CA LEU A 26 5.91 -1.54 0.23
C LEU A 26 5.64 -2.41 -1.01
N LEU A 27 4.53 -3.15 -1.01
CA LEU A 27 4.17 -4.07 -2.10
C LEU A 27 3.84 -3.34 -3.40
N SER A 28 3.27 -2.13 -3.30
CA SER A 28 2.87 -1.30 -4.43
C SER A 28 3.98 -0.37 -4.95
N CYS A 29 5.14 -0.33 -4.28
CA CYS A 29 6.27 0.54 -4.62
C CYS A 29 5.87 2.03 -4.67
N VAL A 30 5.01 2.42 -3.74
CA VAL A 30 4.47 3.78 -3.62
C VAL A 30 5.19 4.52 -2.50
N VAL A 31 5.23 5.85 -2.56
CA VAL A 31 5.77 6.68 -1.47
C VAL A 31 4.80 6.67 -0.27
N GLN A 32 5.32 6.52 0.94
CA GLN A 32 4.49 6.55 2.15
C GLN A 32 3.69 7.86 2.26
N GLY A 33 2.41 7.77 2.61
CA GLY A 33 1.47 8.89 2.61
C GLY A 33 0.60 8.97 1.35
N TRP A 34 0.92 8.22 0.30
CA TRP A 34 0.13 8.14 -0.93
C TRP A 34 -0.79 6.91 -0.94
N CYS A 35 -1.78 6.93 -1.82
CA CYS A 35 -2.66 5.79 -2.04
C CYS A 35 -1.92 4.68 -2.81
N ALA A 36 -1.94 3.45 -2.27
CA ALA A 36 -1.36 2.27 -2.92
C ALA A 36 -2.19 1.77 -4.12
N ILE A 37 -3.43 2.25 -4.27
CA ILE A 37 -4.40 1.77 -5.27
C ILE A 37 -4.62 2.78 -6.40
N CYS A 38 -4.71 4.07 -6.09
CA CYS A 38 -4.99 5.12 -7.07
C CYS A 38 -3.92 6.21 -7.13
N ASP A 39 -3.97 7.03 -8.17
CA ASP A 39 -3.03 8.11 -8.49
C ASP A 39 -3.33 9.44 -7.79
N VAL A 40 -4.28 9.46 -6.86
CA VAL A 40 -4.64 10.66 -6.12
C VAL A 40 -3.45 11.25 -5.35
N SER A 41 -3.38 12.58 -5.30
CA SER A 41 -2.39 13.31 -4.50
C SER A 41 -2.49 12.96 -3.02
N ALA A 42 -1.34 12.90 -2.34
CA ALA A 42 -1.25 12.70 -0.89
C ALA A 42 -2.03 13.77 -0.09
N ASP A 43 -2.19 14.98 -0.64
CA ASP A 43 -2.94 16.07 0.00
C ASP A 43 -4.45 15.98 -0.25
N SER A 44 -4.93 15.00 -1.03
CA SER A 44 -6.32 14.92 -1.48
C SER A 44 -6.86 13.49 -1.43
N LEU A 45 -6.43 12.68 -0.46
CA LEU A 45 -6.85 11.28 -0.30
C LEU A 45 -8.38 11.07 -0.15
N GLU A 46 -9.15 12.14 0.06
CA GLU A 46 -10.62 12.07 0.17
C GLU A 46 -11.34 12.05 -1.19
N VAL A 47 -10.65 12.36 -2.30
CA VAL A 47 -11.25 12.28 -3.64
C VAL A 47 -10.94 10.94 -4.32
N GLU A 48 -11.85 10.53 -5.19
CA GLU A 48 -11.65 9.35 -6.03
C GLU A 48 -10.62 9.64 -7.12
N GLY A 49 -9.62 8.77 -7.24
CA GLY A 49 -8.57 8.84 -8.25
C GLY A 49 -8.63 7.67 -9.22
N GLU A 50 -7.88 7.75 -10.32
CA GLU A 50 -7.76 6.64 -11.25
C GLU A 50 -6.85 5.55 -10.68
N ARG A 51 -7.17 4.29 -10.98
CA ARG A 51 -6.39 3.17 -10.47
C ARG A 51 -4.98 3.18 -11.09
N ARG A 52 -3.95 3.01 -10.26
CA ARG A 52 -2.57 2.84 -10.72
C ARG A 52 -2.44 1.58 -11.58
N THR A 53 -1.68 1.69 -12.66
CA THR A 53 -1.33 0.57 -13.53
C THR A 53 0.17 0.53 -13.72
N HIS A 54 0.73 -0.67 -13.94
CA HIS A 54 2.17 -0.79 -14.16
C HIS A 54 2.59 -0.04 -15.44
N GLU A 55 1.74 -0.09 -16.47
CA GLU A 55 1.96 0.58 -17.75
C GLU A 55 2.01 2.10 -17.58
N HIS A 56 1.15 2.67 -16.74
CA HIS A 56 1.17 4.11 -16.44
C HIS A 56 2.40 4.47 -15.61
N THR A 57 2.75 3.68 -14.59
CA THR A 57 3.96 3.89 -13.79
C THR A 57 5.22 3.85 -14.64
N GLU A 58 5.35 2.89 -15.55
CA GLU A 58 6.49 2.81 -16.48
C GLU A 58 6.55 4.04 -17.40
N ALA A 59 5.43 4.45 -17.98
CA ALA A 59 5.38 5.65 -18.83
C ALA A 59 5.78 6.92 -18.06
N LEU A 60 5.37 7.05 -16.80
CA LEU A 60 5.79 8.17 -15.95
C LEU A 60 7.29 8.12 -15.65
N MET A 61 7.83 6.93 -15.38
CA MET A 61 9.26 6.74 -15.12
C MET A 61 10.14 7.07 -16.33
N GLU A 62 9.64 6.84 -17.54
CA GLU A 62 10.32 7.25 -18.77
C GLU A 62 10.22 8.76 -19.04
N ALA A 63 9.09 9.38 -18.65
CA ALA A 63 8.80 10.77 -18.98
C ALA A 63 9.37 11.79 -17.98
N PHE A 64 9.52 11.43 -16.71
CA PHE A 64 9.80 12.37 -15.63
C PHE A 64 11.08 12.04 -14.85
N ASN A 65 11.64 13.06 -14.19
CA ASN A 65 12.78 12.90 -13.29
C ASN A 65 12.36 12.34 -11.92
N GLU A 66 13.35 11.86 -11.15
CA GLU A 66 13.13 11.24 -9.83
C GLU A 66 12.37 12.12 -8.83
N LYS A 67 12.59 13.45 -8.83
CA LYS A 67 11.91 14.35 -7.90
C LYS A 67 10.43 14.48 -8.25
N THR A 68 10.13 14.66 -9.53
CA THR A 68 8.74 14.72 -10.01
C THR A 68 8.00 13.41 -9.73
N LEU A 69 8.63 12.26 -9.98
CA LEU A 69 8.05 10.96 -9.65
C LEU A 69 7.72 10.82 -8.16
N TRP A 70 8.65 11.23 -7.29
CA TRP A 70 8.47 11.10 -5.84
C TRP A 70 7.41 12.06 -5.29
N PHE A 71 7.49 13.34 -5.63
CA PHE A 71 6.67 14.39 -5.00
C PHE A 71 5.33 14.63 -5.71
N ASP A 72 5.25 14.42 -7.02
CA ASP A 72 4.04 14.75 -7.79
C ASP A 72 3.19 13.50 -8.09
N TYR A 73 3.79 12.31 -8.11
CA TYR A 73 3.11 11.05 -8.43
C TYR A 73 3.18 9.98 -7.32
N GLY A 74 4.00 10.18 -6.29
CA GLY A 74 4.19 9.19 -5.23
C GLY A 74 4.74 7.86 -5.74
N ILE A 75 5.62 7.88 -6.74
CA ILE A 75 6.27 6.71 -7.33
C ILE A 75 7.73 6.67 -6.87
N ILE A 76 8.19 5.50 -6.43
CA ILE A 76 9.60 5.28 -6.12
C ILE A 76 10.36 4.99 -7.42
N PRO A 77 11.34 5.83 -7.83
CA PRO A 77 12.06 5.63 -9.07
C PRO A 77 12.88 4.32 -9.08
N GLY A 78 12.96 3.70 -10.26
CA GLY A 78 13.74 2.48 -10.50
C GLY A 78 13.18 1.18 -9.91
N ILE A 79 12.00 1.18 -9.29
CA ILE A 79 11.41 -0.02 -8.67
C ILE A 79 9.98 -0.22 -9.16
N MET A 80 9.67 -1.46 -9.55
CA MET A 80 8.32 -1.89 -9.90
C MET A 80 7.81 -2.92 -8.89
N PRO A 81 6.49 -2.99 -8.66
CA PRO A 81 5.90 -4.03 -7.84
C PRO A 81 6.34 -5.42 -8.25
N PHE A 82 6.50 -6.34 -7.29
CA PHE A 82 6.86 -7.72 -7.59
C PHE A 82 5.86 -8.40 -8.56
N THR A 83 4.61 -7.91 -8.61
CA THR A 83 3.59 -8.40 -9.54
C THR A 83 3.79 -7.96 -10.99
N ALA A 84 4.69 -7.01 -11.29
CA ALA A 84 4.84 -6.42 -12.62
C ALA A 84 5.16 -7.45 -13.71
N GLY A 85 5.96 -8.48 -13.40
CA GLY A 85 6.29 -9.55 -14.33
C GLY A 85 5.19 -10.62 -14.51
N PHE A 86 4.09 -10.54 -13.76
CA PHE A 86 3.04 -11.56 -13.80
C PHE A 86 1.90 -11.15 -14.75
N PRO A 87 1.57 -11.96 -15.77
CA PRO A 87 0.64 -11.56 -16.83
C PRO A 87 -0.81 -11.36 -16.38
N ARG A 88 -1.16 -11.78 -15.16
CA ARG A 88 -2.51 -11.71 -14.59
C ARG A 88 -2.53 -11.27 -13.13
N ALA A 89 -1.44 -10.66 -12.65
CA ALA A 89 -1.40 -10.10 -11.31
C ALA A 89 -1.01 -8.62 -11.39
N ASN A 90 -1.82 -7.77 -10.79
CA ASN A 90 -1.53 -6.36 -10.63
C ASN A 90 -1.80 -6.02 -9.18
N ILE A 91 -0.76 -5.64 -8.45
CA ILE A 91 -0.85 -5.42 -7.00
C ILE A 91 -1.91 -4.36 -6.65
N HIS A 92 -2.08 -3.32 -7.47
CA HIS A 92 -3.07 -2.26 -7.26
C HIS A 92 -4.52 -2.74 -7.43
N LYS A 93 -4.72 -3.97 -7.96
CA LYS A 93 -6.03 -4.66 -8.00
C LYS A 93 -6.16 -5.76 -6.94
N LEU A 94 -5.03 -6.23 -6.40
CA LEU A 94 -4.98 -7.37 -5.50
C LEU A 94 -4.95 -6.95 -4.03
N ILE A 95 -4.49 -5.74 -3.71
CA ILE A 95 -4.47 -5.26 -2.32
C ILE A 95 -5.88 -5.27 -1.74
N ALA A 96 -6.01 -5.91 -0.58
CA ALA A 96 -7.16 -5.83 0.30
C ALA A 96 -6.70 -5.23 1.64
N PRO A 97 -7.37 -4.20 2.16
CA PRO A 97 -6.96 -3.60 3.43
C PRO A 97 -7.17 -4.58 4.58
N ASP A 98 -6.16 -4.73 5.44
CA ASP A 98 -6.32 -5.40 6.74
C ASP A 98 -7.03 -4.47 7.74
N ILE A 99 -8.35 -4.35 7.57
CA ILE A 99 -9.19 -3.46 8.38
C ILE A 99 -9.13 -3.83 9.86
N LEU A 100 -9.10 -5.13 10.18
CA LEU A 100 -9.09 -5.58 11.57
C LEU A 100 -7.80 -5.13 12.27
N HIS A 101 -6.65 -5.34 11.62
CA HIS A 101 -5.38 -4.90 12.13
C HIS A 101 -5.32 -3.38 12.23
N GLN A 102 -5.76 -2.66 11.20
CA GLN A 102 -5.70 -1.20 11.16
C GLN A 102 -6.57 -0.56 12.24
N VAL A 103 -7.77 -1.10 12.50
CA VAL A 103 -8.64 -0.61 13.57
C VAL A 103 -8.02 -0.90 14.94
N ILE A 104 -7.64 -2.16 15.21
CA ILE A 104 -7.18 -2.55 16.55
C ILE A 104 -5.81 -1.93 16.89
N LYS A 105 -4.83 -2.06 15.99
CA LYS A 105 -3.48 -1.57 16.24
C LYS A 105 -3.41 -0.06 15.98
N GLY A 106 -3.85 0.39 14.81
CA GLY A 106 -3.78 1.81 14.46
C GLY A 106 -4.69 2.66 15.34
N THR A 107 -6.00 2.48 15.24
CA THR A 107 -6.97 3.36 15.91
C THR A 107 -6.99 3.18 17.43
N PHE A 108 -7.09 1.94 17.93
CA PHE A 108 -7.23 1.72 19.37
C PHE A 108 -5.88 1.80 20.11
N LYS A 109 -4.90 0.99 19.72
CA LYS A 109 -3.63 0.92 20.46
C LYS A 109 -2.78 2.16 20.23
N ASP A 110 -2.44 2.47 18.98
CA ASP A 110 -1.40 3.46 18.67
C ASP A 110 -1.91 4.91 18.80
N HIS A 111 -3.21 5.15 18.55
CA HIS A 111 -3.83 6.47 18.73
C HIS A 111 -4.53 6.63 20.07
N LEU A 112 -5.61 5.87 20.32
CA LEU A 112 -6.48 6.12 21.48
C LEU A 112 -5.77 5.85 22.81
N ALA A 113 -5.16 4.66 22.97
CA ALA A 113 -4.50 4.31 24.24
C ALA A 113 -3.31 5.24 24.53
N THR A 114 -2.48 5.51 23.52
CA THR A 114 -1.38 6.50 23.61
C THR A 114 -1.89 7.87 24.04
N TRP A 115 -2.99 8.35 23.43
CA TRP A 115 -3.57 9.64 23.78
C TRP A 115 -4.11 9.67 25.22
N VAL A 116 -4.80 8.60 25.65
CA VAL A 116 -5.30 8.47 27.03
C VAL A 116 -4.15 8.47 28.04
N GLU A 117 -3.07 7.73 27.76
CA GLU A 117 -1.88 7.70 28.62
C GLU A 117 -1.23 9.10 28.71
N GLN A 118 -1.07 9.79 27.59
CA GLN A 118 -0.56 11.16 27.56
C GLN A 118 -1.45 12.13 28.34
N TYR A 119 -2.77 11.98 28.23
CA TYR A 119 -3.73 12.78 28.96
C TYR A 119 -3.62 12.56 30.47
N ILE A 120 -3.60 11.31 30.93
CA ILE A 120 -3.48 10.97 32.36
C ILE A 120 -2.18 11.54 32.94
N ASN A 121 -1.04 11.32 32.26
CA ASN A 121 0.25 11.84 32.70
C ASN A 121 0.33 13.38 32.72
N LYS A 122 -0.45 14.05 31.87
CA LYS A 122 -0.52 15.52 31.83
C LYS A 122 -1.41 16.10 32.94
N VAL A 123 -2.52 15.43 33.25
CA VAL A 123 -3.53 15.92 34.20
C VAL A 123 -3.20 15.55 35.65
N TYR A 124 -2.65 14.36 35.88
CA TYR A 124 -2.35 13.85 37.21
C TYR A 124 -0.83 13.83 37.46
N THR A 125 -0.40 14.32 38.62
CA THR A 125 1.00 14.18 39.03
C THR A 125 1.27 12.73 39.47
N LYS A 126 2.51 12.24 39.32
CA LYS A 126 2.94 10.84 39.59
C LYS A 126 2.58 10.25 40.97
N ARG A 127 2.01 11.04 41.89
CA ARG A 127 1.56 10.61 43.21
C ARG A 127 0.08 10.20 43.25
N GLU A 128 -0.70 10.51 42.22
CA GLU A 128 -2.16 10.32 42.16
C GLU A 128 -2.64 9.50 40.94
N ALA A 129 -1.73 9.07 40.06
CA ALA A 129 -1.99 8.14 38.96
C ALA A 129 -1.60 6.71 39.34
#